data_AF-A0A7C0Y441-F1
#
_entry.id   AF-A0A7C0Y441-F1
#
_cell.length_a   1.000
_cell.length_b   1.000
_cell.length_c   1.000
_cell.angle_alpha   90.00
_cell.angle_beta   90.00
_cell.angle_gamma   90.00
#
_symmetry.space_group_name_H-M   'P 1'
#
loop_
_entity.id
_entity.type
_entity.pdbx_description
1 polymer ?
#
loop_
_entity_poly.entity_id
_entity_poly.type
_entity_poly.pdbx_seq_one_letter_code
_entity_poly.pdbx_strand_id
1 'polypeptide(L)'
;MERIKKWKLKETMIIETLLFPEEVLVGHNKRFIAHRRYENHIVRAVYEYENNIPVLVTVYFPYKDRYFKGGNIYENKIFKG
;
A
#
# COMPACT_ATOMS: atom_id res chain seq x y z
N MET A 1 -5.33 8.91 8.58
CA MET A 1 -4.36 9.98 8.95
C MET A 1 -3.57 9.69 10.22
N GLU A 2 -4.18 9.22 11.31
CA GLU A 2 -3.50 9.02 12.60
C GLU A 2 -2.27 8.09 12.55
N ARG A 3 -2.33 7.00 11.76
CA ARG A 3 -1.19 6.08 11.58
C ARG A 3 -0.01 6.69 10.85
N ILE A 4 -0.26 7.57 9.88
CA ILE A 4 0.80 8.28 9.14
C ILE A 4 1.60 9.14 10.11
N LYS A 5 0.90 9.87 10.99
CA LYS A 5 1.51 10.66 12.07
C LYS A 5 2.26 9.78 13.07
N LYS A 6 1.65 8.67 13.51
CA LYS A 6 2.28 7.71 14.45
C LYS A 6 3.63 7.19 13.94
N TRP A 7 3.70 6.85 12.67
CA TRP A 7 4.91 6.29 12.05
C TRP A 7 5.81 7.36 11.41
N LYS A 8 5.47 8.64 11.53
CA LYS A 8 6.18 9.78 10.91
C LYS A 8 6.45 9.55 9.41
N LEU A 9 5.52 8.91 8.71
CA LEU A 9 5.65 8.64 7.28
C LEU A 9 5.51 9.93 6.50
N LYS A 10 6.37 10.13 5.51
CA LYS A 10 6.22 11.21 4.53
C LYS A 10 5.06 10.86 3.60
N GLU A 11 4.26 11.85 3.23
CA GLU A 11 3.16 11.65 2.26
C GLU A 11 3.67 11.08 0.93
N THR A 12 4.87 11.50 0.50
CA THR A 12 5.53 10.99 -0.70
C THR A 12 5.70 9.47 -0.68
N MET A 13 6.03 8.87 0.47
CA MET A 13 6.18 7.41 0.58
C MET A 13 4.85 6.69 0.31
N ILE A 14 3.73 7.29 0.73
CA ILE A 14 2.40 6.72 0.55
C ILE A 14 1.99 6.84 -0.92
N ILE A 15 2.20 8.02 -1.51
CA ILE A 15 1.92 8.29 -2.92
C ILE A 15 2.74 7.35 -3.81
N GLU A 16 4.06 7.23 -3.57
CA GLU A 16 4.93 6.31 -4.31
C GLU A 16 4.50 4.85 -4.16
N THR A 17 4.02 4.45 -2.98
CA THR A 17 3.51 3.09 -2.76
C THR A 17 2.25 2.82 -3.57
N LEU A 18 1.34 3.78 -3.67
CA LEU A 18 0.10 3.66 -4.43
C LEU A 18 0.34 3.69 -5.94
N LEU A 19 1.24 4.55 -6.41
CA LEU A 19 1.54 4.72 -7.84
C LEU A 19 2.50 3.66 -8.38
N PHE A 20 3.48 3.26 -7.58
CA PHE A 20 4.54 2.34 -7.97
C PHE A 20 4.68 1.19 -6.94
N PRO A 21 3.63 0.39 -6.72
CA PRO A 21 3.73 -0.75 -5.82
C PRO A 21 4.73 -1.77 -6.35
N GLU A 22 5.39 -2.45 -5.44
CA GLU A 22 6.19 -3.64 -5.76
C GLU A 22 5.33 -4.90 -5.78
N GLU A 23 4.25 -4.91 -5.00
CA GLU A 23 3.14 -5.87 -5.11
C GLU A 23 1.82 -5.21 -4.70
N VAL A 24 0.73 -5.70 -5.27
CA VAL A 24 -0.63 -5.42 -4.83
C VAL A 24 -1.35 -6.73 -4.57
N LEU A 25 -1.86 -6.88 -3.35
CA LEU A 25 -2.60 -8.05 -2.90
C LEU A 25 -4.09 -7.74 -2.76
N VAL A 26 -4.94 -8.73 -2.96
CA VAL A 26 -6.36 -8.67 -2.58
C VAL A 26 -6.46 -8.78 -1.05
N GLY A 27 -7.11 -7.80 -0.44
CA GLY A 27 -7.51 -7.82 0.96
C GLY A 27 -8.95 -8.29 1.15
N HIS A 28 -9.44 -8.20 2.39
CA HIS A 28 -10.82 -8.50 2.72
C HIS A 28 -11.75 -7.36 2.30
N ASN A 29 -13.05 -7.64 2.09
CA ASN A 29 -14.08 -6.63 1.80
C ASN A 29 -13.78 -5.74 0.58
N LYS A 30 -13.37 -6.33 -0.55
CA LYS A 30 -13.07 -5.62 -1.82
C LYS A 30 -11.94 -4.57 -1.72
N ARG A 31 -11.06 -4.73 -0.72
CA ARG A 31 -9.89 -3.86 -0.54
C ARG A 31 -8.69 -4.41 -1.27
N PHE A 32 -7.80 -3.50 -1.67
CA PHE A 32 -6.50 -3.81 -2.22
C PHE A 32 -5.41 -3.28 -1.29
N ILE A 33 -4.26 -3.93 -1.34
CA ILE A 33 -3.15 -3.66 -0.45
C ILE A 33 -1.89 -3.47 -1.29
N ALA A 34 -1.47 -2.23 -1.47
CA ALA A 34 -0.22 -1.89 -2.12
C ALA A 34 0.94 -1.98 -1.11
N HIS A 35 2.00 -2.70 -1.48
CA HIS A 35 3.24 -2.77 -0.73
C HIS A 35 4.40 -2.16 -1.54
N ARG A 36 5.23 -1.39 -0.85
CA ARG A 36 6.53 -0.92 -1.34
C ARG A 36 7.53 -0.94 -0.19
N ARG A 37 8.75 -1.43 -0.46
CA ARG A 37 9.78 -1.59 0.57
C ARG A 37 10.48 -0.25 0.82
N TYR A 38 10.78 -0.01 2.09
CA TYR A 38 11.61 1.08 2.58
C TYR A 38 12.55 0.48 3.62
N GLU A 39 13.77 0.18 3.18
CA GLU A 39 14.78 -0.56 3.93
C GLU A 39 14.28 -1.92 4.47
N ASN A 40 14.05 -2.01 5.77
CA ASN A 40 13.59 -3.22 6.46
C ASN A 40 12.07 -3.25 6.68
N HIS A 41 11.37 -2.19 6.28
CA HIS A 41 9.93 -2.07 6.41
C HIS A 41 9.24 -2.05 5.05
N ILE A 42 7.93 -2.23 5.06
CA ILE A 42 7.08 -1.90 3.92
C ILE A 42 6.12 -0.80 4.32
N VAL A 43 5.81 0.11 3.40
CA VAL A 43 4.55 0.83 3.48
C VAL A 43 3.48 -0.11 2.96
N ARG A 44 2.49 -0.40 3.80
CA ARG A 44 1.32 -1.21 3.47
C ARG A 44 0.10 -0.30 3.40
N ALA A 45 -0.19 0.18 2.19
CA ALA A 45 -1.29 1.09 1.90
C ALA A 45 -2.53 0.28 1.50
N VAL A 46 -3.57 0.37 2.33
CA VAL A 46 -4.86 -0.29 2.10
C VAL A 46 -5.80 0.72 1.48
N TYR A 47 -6.36 0.39 0.33
CA TYR A 47 -7.29 1.25 -0.39
C TYR A 47 -8.48 0.44 -0.93
N GLU A 48 -9.57 1.15 -1.20
CA GLU A 48 -10.77 0.63 -1.86
C GLU A 48 -11.23 1.60 -2.96
N TYR A 49 -12.13 1.17 -3.82
CA TYR A 49 -12.71 2.03 -4.84
C TYR A 49 -14.08 2.54 -4.40
N GLU A 50 -14.22 3.85 -4.29
CA GLU A 50 -15.50 4.52 -4.14
C GLU A 50 -15.81 5.24 -5.46
N ASN A 51 -16.90 4.86 -6.14
CA ASN A 51 -17.27 5.45 -7.45
C ASN A 51 -16.12 5.47 -8.48
N ASN A 52 -15.36 4.37 -8.58
CA ASN A 52 -14.16 4.22 -9.42
C ASN A 52 -12.97 5.12 -9.04
N ILE A 53 -13.00 5.79 -7.88
CA ILE A 53 -11.90 6.58 -7.34
C ILE A 53 -11.20 5.75 -6.25
N PRO A 54 -9.87 5.54 -6.31
CA PRO A 54 -9.15 4.84 -5.27
C PRO A 54 -9.02 5.73 -4.01
N VAL A 55 -9.60 5.26 -2.90
CA VAL A 55 -9.60 5.94 -1.59
C VAL A 55 -8.70 5.19 -0.62
N LEU A 56 -7.71 5.89 -0.06
CA LEU A 56 -6.81 5.34 0.95
C LEU A 56 -7.54 5.17 2.29
N VAL A 57 -7.76 3.92 2.70
CA VAL A 57 -8.42 3.58 3.97
C VAL A 57 -7.43 3.72 5.12
N THR A 58 -6.25 3.11 5.01
CA THR A 58 -5.27 3.11 6.10
C THR A 58 -3.86 2.73 5.62
N VAL A 59 -2.86 3.03 6.46
CA VAL A 59 -1.45 2.72 6.20
C VAL A 59 -0.83 2.06 7.42
N TYR A 60 -0.02 1.02 7.17
CA TYR A 60 0.83 0.39 8.17
C TYR A 60 2.30 0.47 7.72
N PHE A 61 3.22 0.43 8.68
CA PHE A 61 4.66 0.38 8.43
C PHE A 61 5.33 -0.82 9.15
N PRO A 62 4.98 -2.07 8.81
CA PRO A 62 5.57 -3.25 9.43
C PRO A 62 6.92 -3.63 8.80
N TYR A 63 7.67 -4.47 9.49
CA TYR A 63 8.82 -5.17 8.90
C TYR A 63 8.42 -5.97 7.66
N LYS A 64 9.25 -5.93 6.62
CA LYS A 64 8.98 -6.56 5.32
C LYS A 64 8.78 -8.08 5.44
N ASP A 65 9.55 -8.75 6.31
CA ASP A 65 9.53 -10.20 6.48
C ASP A 65 8.18 -10.76 6.95
N ARG A 66 7.32 -9.91 7.51
CA ARG A 66 5.98 -10.32 7.96
C ARG A 66 4.93 -10.38 6.87
N TYR A 67 5.05 -9.54 5.84
CA TYR A 67 3.93 -9.27 4.93
C TYR A 67 4.30 -9.22 3.44
N PHE A 68 5.56 -8.96 3.10
CA PHE A 68 6.01 -8.89 1.72
C PHE A 68 6.09 -10.30 1.12
N LYS A 69 5.44 -10.53 -0.03
CA LYS A 69 5.34 -11.86 -0.66
C LYS A 69 6.40 -12.14 -1.72
N GLY A 70 7.33 -11.21 -1.93
CA GLY A 70 8.42 -11.35 -2.91
C GLY A 70 8.26 -10.43 -4.11
N GLY A 71 7.19 -9.63 -4.19
CA GLY A 71 6.94 -8.71 -5.30
C GLY A 71 6.26 -9.37 -6.50
N ASN A 72 6.03 -8.58 -7.55
CA ASN A 72 5.52 -9.00 -8.87
C ASN A 72 4.10 -9.57 -8.91
N ILE A 73 3.37 -9.54 -7.80
CA ILE A 73 1.94 -9.82 -7.75
C ILE A 73 1.21 -8.49 -7.89
N TYR A 74 0.28 -8.38 -8.84
CA TYR A 74 -0.36 -7.11 -9.17
C TYR A 74 -1.86 -7.28 -9.39
N GLU A 75 -2.54 -7.74 -8.34
CA GLU A 75 -3.99 -8.00 -8.36
C GLU A 75 -4.79 -6.78 -8.83
N ASN A 76 -4.34 -5.58 -8.47
CA ASN A 76 -4.93 -4.34 -8.95
C ASN A 76 -3.91 -3.21 -8.91
N LYS A 77 -3.47 -2.69 -10.06
CA LYS A 77 -2.68 -1.45 -10.08
C LYS A 77 -3.63 -0.27 -10.24
N ILE A 78 -3.48 0.76 -9.40
CA ILE A 78 -4.26 2.01 -9.48
C ILE A 78 -4.06 2.67 -10.85
N PHE A 79 -2.84 2.66 -11.36
CA PHE A 79 -2.53 2.97 -12.75
C PHE A 79 -1.93 1.74 -13.42
N LYS A 80 -2.53 1.30 -14.53
CA LYS A 80 -1.82 0.45 -15.48
C LYS A 80 -0.81 1.36 -16.19
N GLY A 81 0.46 1.26 -15.79
CA GLY A 81 1.56 1.79 -16.59
C GLY A 81 1.58 1.14 -17.95
#